data_AF-A0A453Q9T0-F1
#
_entry.id   AF-A0A453Q9T0-F1
#
_cell.length_a   1.000
_cell.length_b   1.000
_cell.length_c   1.000
_cell.angle_alpha   90.00
_cell.angle_beta   90.00
_cell.angle_gamma   90.00
#
_symmetry.space_group_name_H-M   'P 1'
#
loop_
_entity.id
_entity.type
_entity.pdbx_description
1 polymer ?
#
loop_
_entity_poly.entity_id
_entity_poly.type
_entity_poly.pdbx_seq_one_letter_code
_entity_poly.pdbx_strand_id
1 'polypeptide(L)' 'QVRPNAVALVDAFDYTDHYLGSVLGRYDGDVYPALYEEAWKDPLNETVVPDGYQEHLRPLLKQQLKLSRL' A
#
# COMPACT_ATOMS: atom_id res chain seq x y z
N GLN A 1 -16.04 18.43 -24.64
CA GLN A 1 -15.65 17.64 -25.83
C GLN A 1 -14.34 16.84 -25.64
N VAL A 2 -13.61 16.98 -24.51
CA VAL A 2 -12.30 16.34 -24.28
C VAL A 2 -12.37 14.87 -23.79
N ARG A 3 -13.44 14.50 -23.07
CA ARG A 3 -13.58 13.20 -22.38
C ARG A 3 -13.20 11.94 -23.19
N PRO A 4 -13.57 11.77 -24.48
CA PRO A 4 -13.18 10.56 -25.23
C PRO A 4 -11.69 10.51 -25.56
N ASN A 5 -11.02 11.67 -25.61
CA ASN A 5 -9.60 11.77 -25.95
C ASN A 5 -8.69 11.90 -24.72
N ALA A 6 -9.25 11.84 -23.51
CA ALA A 6 -8.50 12.14 -22.29
C ALA A 6 -7.26 11.24 -22.10
N VAL A 7 -7.38 9.94 -22.41
CA VAL A 7 -6.29 8.96 -22.30
C VAL A 7 -5.21 9.25 -23.35
N ALA A 8 -5.58 9.37 -24.63
CA ALA A 8 -4.63 9.69 -25.70
C ALA A 8 -3.87 11.00 -25.49
N LEU A 9 -4.51 12.01 -24.86
CA LEU A 9 -3.86 13.28 -24.54
C LEU A 9 -2.78 13.14 -23.46
N VAL A 10 -2.94 12.24 -22.49
CA VAL A 10 -1.91 12.00 -21.48
C VAL A 10 -0.86 10.98 -21.96
N ASP A 11 -1.24 10.02 -22.81
CA ASP A 11 -0.31 9.08 -23.45
C ASP A 11 0.68 9.81 -24.37
N ALA A 12 0.26 10.91 -25.00
CA ALA A 12 1.11 11.72 -25.88
C ALA A 12 2.32 12.37 -25.17
N PHE A 13 2.37 12.37 -23.83
CA PHE A 13 3.58 12.76 -23.09
C PHE A 13 4.67 11.69 -23.09
N ASP A 14 4.37 10.46 -23.54
CA ASP A 14 5.32 9.36 -23.74
C ASP A 14 6.15 9.03 -22.48
N TYR A 15 5.50 9.10 -21.32
CA TYR A 15 6.13 8.70 -20.05
C TYR A 15 6.17 7.19 -19.93
N THR A 16 7.36 6.66 -19.68
CA THR A 16 7.54 5.24 -19.35
C THR A 16 7.03 4.96 -17.94
N ASP A 17 6.57 3.74 -17.67
CA ASP A 17 6.14 3.32 -16.33
C ASP A 17 7.24 3.53 -15.28
N HIS A 18 8.51 3.32 -15.67
CA HIS A 18 9.67 3.59 -14.81
C HIS A 18 9.79 5.06 -14.42
N TYR A 19 9.60 5.98 -15.38
CA TYR A 19 9.63 7.41 -15.08
C TYR A 19 8.40 7.85 -14.27
N LEU A 20 7.22 7.33 -14.60
CA LEU A 20 5.97 7.70 -13.96
C LEU A 20 5.90 7.21 -12.50
N GLY A 21 6.49 6.04 -12.20
CA GLY A 21 6.62 5.51 -10.84
C GLY A 21 5.27 5.32 -10.14
N SER A 22 4.20 5.09 -10.90
CA SER A 22 2.82 5.05 -10.39
C SER A 22 2.12 3.75 -10.78
N VAL A 23 1.70 2.99 -9.78
CA VAL A 23 0.91 1.77 -9.98
C VAL A 23 -0.47 2.09 -10.55
N LEU A 24 -1.08 3.19 -10.11
CA LEU A 24 -2.38 3.64 -10.60
C LEU A 24 -2.33 4.19 -12.03
N GLY A 25 -1.16 4.66 -12.45
CA GLY A 25 -0.93 5.28 -13.75
C GLY A 25 -0.30 4.37 -14.80
N ARG A 26 -0.20 3.06 -14.54
CA ARG A 26 0.41 2.10 -15.47
C ARG A 26 -0.20 2.19 -16.86
N TYR A 27 0.65 2.16 -17.87
CA TYR A 27 0.24 2.25 -19.27
C TYR A 27 -0.73 1.13 -19.70
N ASP A 28 -0.51 -0.09 -19.20
CA ASP A 28 -1.35 -1.25 -19.52
C ASP A 28 -2.72 -1.26 -18.82
N GLY A 29 -2.94 -0.36 -17.86
CA GLY A 29 -4.15 -0.29 -17.05
C GLY A 29 -4.35 -1.48 -16.09
N ASP A 30 -3.36 -2.35 -15.92
CA ASP A 30 -3.44 -3.52 -15.03
C ASP A 30 -3.17 -3.15 -13.57
N VAL A 31 -4.07 -2.34 -13.02
CA VAL A 31 -3.86 -1.64 -11.75
C VAL A 31 -4.04 -2.57 -10.54
N TYR A 32 -5.08 -3.40 -10.52
CA TYR A 32 -5.44 -4.15 -9.30
C TYR A 32 -4.43 -5.25 -8.93
N PRO A 33 -3.95 -6.08 -9.86
CA PRO A 33 -2.89 -7.05 -9.57
C PRO A 33 -1.60 -6.34 -9.13
N ALA A 34 -1.21 -5.28 -9.84
CA ALA A 34 -0.01 -4.52 -9.51
C ALA A 34 -0.08 -3.87 -8.11
N LEU A 35 -1.23 -3.31 -7.72
CA LEU A 35 -1.42 -2.77 -6.36
C LEU A 35 -1.25 -3.85 -5.28
N TYR A 36 -1.78 -5.04 -5.55
CA TYR A 36 -1.65 -6.16 -4.62
C TYR A 36 -0.19 -6.61 -4.50
N GLU A 37 0.52 -6.74 -5.62
CA GLU A 37 1.95 -7.11 -5.65
C GLU A 37 2.83 -6.07 -4.94
N GLU A 38 2.60 -4.78 -5.16
CA GLU A 38 3.35 -3.71 -4.48
C GLU A 38 3.09 -3.68 -2.97
N ALA A 39 1.85 -3.94 -2.53
CA ALA A 39 1.54 -4.02 -1.11
C ALA A 39 2.38 -5.10 -0.39
N TRP A 40 2.61 -6.25 -1.03
CA TRP A 40 3.42 -7.32 -0.46
C TRP A 40 4.91 -6.99 -0.31
N LYS A 41 5.40 -5.96 -0.99
CA LYS A 41 6.80 -5.53 -0.88
C LYS A 41 7.06 -4.63 0.32
N ASP A 42 6.02 -4.14 0.99
CA ASP A 42 6.18 -3.32 2.20
C ASP A 42 6.84 -4.17 3.31
N PRO A 43 7.93 -3.69 3.94
CA PRO A 43 8.61 -4.43 5.01
C PRO A 43 7.69 -4.82 6.17
N LEU A 44 6.60 -4.07 6.41
CA LEU A 44 5.62 -4.39 7.43
C LEU A 44 4.91 -5.72 7.18
N ASN A 45 4.85 -6.17 5.93
CA ASN A 45 4.20 -7.43 5.53
C ASN A 45 5.18 -8.63 5.55
N GLU A 46 6.44 -8.46 5.96
CA GLU A 46 7.41 -9.56 6.10
C GLU A 46 6.99 -10.57 7.17
N THR A 47 6.26 -10.14 8.19
CA THR A 47 5.78 -10.99 9.28
C THR A 47 4.26 -10.90 9.43
N VAL A 48 3.63 -12.05 9.67
CA VAL A 48 2.17 -12.11 9.90
C VAL A 48 1.80 -11.51 11.27
N VAL A 49 2.69 -11.64 12.25
CA VAL A 49 2.54 -11.02 13.57
C VAL A 49 3.57 -9.89 13.64
N PRO A 50 3.13 -8.62 13.74
CA PRO A 50 4.04 -7.49 13.67
C PRO A 50 4.91 -7.40 14.92
N ASP A 51 6.08 -6.80 14.74
CA ASP A 51 6.95 -6.42 15.85
C ASP A 51 6.22 -5.49 16.84
N GLY A 52 6.46 -5.67 18.13
CA GLY A 52 5.73 -4.95 19.19
C GLY A 52 4.41 -5.60 19.60
N TYR A 53 3.92 -6.63 18.88
CA TYR A 53 2.70 -7.33 19.30
C TYR A 53 2.85 -7.98 20.68
N GLN A 54 3.98 -8.64 20.97
CA GLN A 54 4.16 -9.37 22.24
C GLN A 54 4.29 -8.42 23.44
N GLU A 55 4.93 -7.27 23.23
CA GLU A 55 5.30 -6.29 24.24
C GLU A 55 4.15 -5.34 24.55
N HIS A 56 3.40 -4.93 23.52
CA HIS A 56 2.45 -3.82 23.63
C HIS A 56 1.00 -4.25 23.41
N LEU A 57 0.72 -5.08 22.41
CA LEU A 57 -0.66 -5.45 22.07
C LEU A 57 -1.16 -6.63 22.90
N ARG A 58 -0.36 -7.69 23.04
CA ARG A 58 -0.74 -8.92 23.75
C ARG A 58 -1.07 -8.68 25.23
N PRO A 59 -0.31 -7.89 26.02
CA PRO A 59 -0.65 -7.64 27.41
C PRO A 59 -1.94 -6.81 27.57
N LEU A 60 -2.18 -5.88 26.64
CA LEU A 60 -3.42 -5.09 26.59
C LEU A 60 -4.63 -6.00 26.33
N LEU A 61 -4.55 -6.82 25.28
CA LEU A 61 -5.62 -7.76 24.90
C LEU A 61 -5.92 -8.79 26.00
N LYS A 62 -4.90 -9.21 26.76
CA LYS A 62 -5.03 -10.17 27.86
C LYS A 62 -5.29 -9.54 29.24
N GLN A 63 -5.48 -8.22 29.32
CA GLN A 63 -5.64 -7.50 30.59
C GLN A 63 -4.52 -7.76 31.61
N GLN A 64 -3.31 -8.00 31.11
CA GLN A 64 -2.11 -8.25 31.92
C GLN A 64 -1.40 -6.95 32.33
N LEU A 65 -1.91 -5.81 31.89
CA LEU A 65 -1.46 -4.50 32.34
C LEU A 65 -1.88 -4.32 33.80
N LYS A 66 -0.89 -4.26 34.70
CA LYS A 66 -1.13 -3.87 36.09
C LYS A 66 -1.54 -2.40 36.09
N LEU A 67 -2.84 -2.13 36.22
CA LEU A 67 -3.31 -0.78 36.56
C LEU A 67 -2.78 -0.49 37.97
N SER A 68 -1.85 0.47 38.07
CA SER A 68 -1.47 1.05 39.35
C SER A 68 -2.74 1.60 39.98
N ARG A 69 -3.20 0.98 41.07
CA ARG A 69 -4.25 1.54 41.92
C ARG A 69 -3.68 2.83 42.53
N LEU A 70 -4.19 3.97 42.08
CA LEU A 70 -4.14 5.24 42.80
C LEU A 70 -4.93 5.12 44.10
#